data_AF-A0A7S0LAR6-F1
#
_entry.id   AF-A0A7S0LAR6-F1
#
_cell.length_a   1.000
_cell.length_b   1.000
_cell.length_c   1.000
_cell.angle_alpha   90.00
_cell.angle_beta   90.00
_cell.angle_gamma   90.00
#
_symmetry.space_group_name_H-M   'P 1'
#
loop_
_entity.id
_entity.type
_entity.pdbx_description
1 polymer ?
#
loop_
_entity_poly.entity_id
_entity_poly.type
_entity_poly.pdbx_seq_one_letter_code
_entity_poly.pdbx_strand_id
1 'polypeptide(L)'
;EDYNPATLPSEKYYNLATWYVKEQARIAKEGASAKKAATFERTTFDDEKSLAAERRAMAERKNAEVAKVMAANMSSESSLVADMRQQQEDTRKMRALMLNGQVDEARAMIKRLDPNHVTEEQLRAVWGSGGGPAKKARKP
;
A
#
# COMPACT_ATOMS: atom_id res chain seq x y z
N GLU A 1 -44.14 -14.23 -25.44
CA GLU A 1 -43.71 -15.07 -24.31
C GLU A 1 -42.19 -14.99 -24.24
N ASP A 2 -41.66 -14.04 -23.47
CA ASP A 2 -40.22 -13.83 -23.33
C ASP A 2 -39.67 -14.84 -22.32
N TYR A 3 -39.13 -15.96 -22.81
CA TYR A 3 -38.27 -16.81 -22.01
C TYR A 3 -36.89 -16.17 -21.98
N ASN A 4 -36.62 -15.32 -20.98
CA ASN A 4 -35.28 -14.82 -20.70
C ASN A 4 -34.43 -15.97 -20.11
N PRO A 5 -33.44 -16.53 -20.84
CA PRO A 5 -32.62 -17.64 -20.35
C PRO A 5 -31.65 -17.22 -19.23
N ALA A 6 -31.51 -15.91 -18.97
CA ALA A 6 -30.63 -15.38 -17.93
C ALA A 6 -31.27 -15.36 -16.53
N THR A 7 -32.59 -15.54 -16.41
CA THR A 7 -33.24 -15.66 -15.09
C THR A 7 -33.18 -17.11 -14.63
N LEU A 8 -32.17 -17.42 -13.81
CA LEU A 8 -32.10 -18.71 -13.12
C LEU A 8 -33.39 -18.93 -12.32
N PRO A 9 -33.97 -20.15 -12.31
CA PRO A 9 -35.14 -20.45 -11.51
C PRO A 9 -34.89 -20.14 -10.04
N SER A 10 -35.72 -19.29 -9.41
CA SER A 10 -35.56 -18.93 -8.00
C SER A 10 -35.70 -20.18 -7.12
N GLU A 11 -34.72 -20.41 -6.24
CA GLU A 11 -34.67 -21.59 -5.37
C GLU A 11 -35.95 -21.79 -4.55
N LYS A 12 -36.62 -20.68 -4.17
CA LYS A 12 -37.89 -20.68 -3.44
C LYS A 12 -39.03 -21.42 -4.16
N TYR A 13 -39.10 -21.30 -5.49
CA TYR A 13 -40.23 -21.82 -6.26
C TYR A 13 -39.93 -23.15 -6.97
N TYR A 14 -38.66 -23.48 -7.15
CA TYR A 14 -38.23 -24.67 -7.89
C TYR A 14 -37.56 -25.74 -7.00
N ASN A 15 -37.05 -25.37 -5.83
CA ASN A 15 -36.52 -26.32 -4.85
C ASN A 15 -37.06 -25.99 -3.44
N LEU A 16 -38.32 -26.37 -3.23
CA LEU A 16 -39.05 -26.10 -1.98
C LEU A 16 -38.35 -26.69 -0.75
N ALA A 17 -37.74 -27.86 -0.87
CA ALA A 17 -37.09 -28.54 0.24
C ALA A 17 -35.82 -27.79 0.69
N THR A 18 -34.95 -27.39 -0.24
CA THR A 18 -33.73 -26.65 0.12
C THR A 18 -34.05 -25.25 0.63
N TRP A 19 -35.03 -24.57 0.02
CA TRP A 19 -35.50 -23.28 0.49
C TRP A 19 -36.08 -23.36 1.90
N TYR A 20 -36.94 -24.36 2.18
CA TYR A 20 -37.56 -24.52 3.50
C TYR A 20 -36.51 -24.76 4.60
N VAL A 21 -35.50 -25.60 4.35
CA VAL A 21 -34.40 -25.84 5.30
C VAL A 21 -33.60 -24.55 5.56
N LYS A 22 -33.29 -23.77 4.52
CA LYS A 22 -32.59 -22.48 4.65
C LYS A 22 -33.42 -21.46 5.43
N GLU A 23 -34.72 -21.41 5.18
CA GLU A 23 -35.63 -20.47 5.84
C GLU A 23 -35.79 -20.82 7.33
N GLN A 24 -35.95 -22.10 7.67
CA GLN A 24 -35.97 -22.56 9.07
C GLN A 24 -34.66 -22.27 9.80
N ALA A 25 -33.51 -22.44 9.14
CA ALA A 25 -32.22 -22.09 9.71
C ALA A 25 -32.05 -20.58 9.94
N ARG A 26 -32.59 -19.74 9.05
CA ARG A 26 -32.62 -18.28 9.21
C ARG A 26 -33.47 -17.88 10.42
N ILE A 27 -34.70 -18.39 10.50
CA ILE A 27 -35.63 -18.14 11.61
C ILE A 27 -35.03 -18.60 12.96
N ALA A 28 -34.37 -19.76 12.99
CA ALA A 28 -33.71 -20.27 14.19
C ALA A 28 -32.54 -19.36 14.64
N LYS A 29 -31.73 -18.85 13.70
CA LYS A 29 -30.64 -17.91 14.00
C LYS A 29 -31.16 -16.58 14.51
N GLU A 30 -32.20 -16.05 13.89
CA GLU A 30 -32.83 -14.78 14.29
C GLU A 30 -33.50 -14.91 15.66
N GLY A 31 -34.22 -16.00 15.91
CA GLY A 31 -34.84 -16.28 17.21
C GLY A 31 -33.81 -16.53 18.32
N ALA A 32 -32.71 -17.21 18.03
CA ALA A 32 -31.61 -17.39 18.99
C ALA A 32 -30.86 -16.08 19.28
N SER A 33 -30.69 -15.22 18.28
CA SER A 33 -30.07 -13.90 18.44
C SER A 33 -30.98 -12.93 19.19
N ALA A 34 -32.29 -12.96 18.94
CA ALA A 34 -33.28 -12.18 19.67
C ALA A 34 -33.38 -12.61 21.13
N LYS A 35 -33.36 -13.92 21.42
CA LYS A 35 -33.32 -14.43 22.80
C LYS A 35 -32.03 -14.05 23.53
N LYS A 36 -30.87 -14.12 22.87
CA LYS A 36 -29.59 -13.69 23.45
C LYS A 36 -29.54 -12.17 23.72
N ALA A 37 -30.12 -11.37 22.81
CA ALA A 37 -30.20 -9.92 22.96
C ALA A 37 -31.19 -9.52 24.08
N ALA A 38 -32.31 -10.21 24.23
CA ALA A 38 -33.31 -9.94 25.26
C ALA A 38 -32.83 -10.28 26.69
N THR A 39 -31.85 -11.18 26.84
CA THR A 39 -31.32 -11.55 28.17
C THR A 39 -30.07 -10.78 28.60
N PHE A 40 -29.48 -9.96 27.73
CA PHE A 40 -28.31 -9.15 28.07
C PHE A 40 -28.73 -7.73 28.45
N GLU A 41 -29.61 -7.61 29.44
CA GLU A 41 -29.76 -6.34 30.14
C GLU A 41 -28.53 -6.17 31.03
N ARG A 42 -27.69 -5.18 30.70
CA ARG A 42 -26.45 -4.89 31.43
C ARG A 42 -26.83 -4.38 32.82
N THR A 43 -26.72 -5.24 33.84
CA THR A 43 -27.08 -4.95 35.24
C THR A 43 -26.06 -4.06 35.96
N THR A 44 -24.91 -3.76 35.34
CA THR A 44 -23.85 -2.92 35.92
C THR A 44 -23.50 -1.73 35.01
N PHE A 45 -23.91 -0.55 35.46
CA PHE A 45 -23.54 0.75 34.88
C PHE A 45 -22.24 1.25 35.52
N ASP A 46 -21.14 0.53 35.29
CA ASP A 46 -19.79 0.99 35.65
C ASP A 46 -19.18 1.71 34.43
N ASP A 47 -19.76 2.86 34.10
CA ASP A 47 -19.44 3.69 32.94
C ASP A 47 -18.02 4.24 33.00
N GLU A 48 -17.53 4.62 34.18
CA GLU A 48 -16.16 5.11 34.40
C GLU A 48 -15.09 4.09 34.02
N LYS A 49 -15.25 2.81 34.39
CA LYS A 49 -14.29 1.76 34.01
C LYS A 49 -14.31 1.49 32.51
N SER A 50 -15.49 1.54 31.88
CA SER A 50 -15.60 1.38 30.43
C SER A 50 -14.94 2.54 29.68
N LEU A 51 -15.15 3.78 30.14
CA LEU A 51 -14.51 4.96 29.57
C LEU A 51 -12.99 4.94 29.76
N ALA A 52 -12.51 4.46 30.91
CA ALA A 52 -11.08 4.30 31.17
C ALA A 52 -10.45 3.24 30.25
N ALA A 53 -11.15 2.12 30.01
CA ALA A 53 -10.69 1.08 29.09
C ALA A 53 -10.64 1.58 27.64
N GLU A 54 -11.68 2.29 27.18
CA GLU A 54 -11.72 2.89 25.84
C GLU A 54 -10.62 3.92 25.64
N ARG A 55 -10.38 4.77 26.65
CA ARG A 55 -9.31 5.78 26.60
C ARG A 55 -7.92 5.13 26.50
N ARG A 56 -7.68 4.04 27.24
CA ARG A 56 -6.42 3.27 27.14
C ARG A 56 -6.26 2.64 25.78
N ALA A 57 -7.31 2.00 25.25
CA ALA A 57 -7.27 1.39 23.92
C ALA A 57 -7.00 2.44 22.82
N MET A 58 -7.58 3.63 22.92
CA MET A 58 -7.28 4.73 21.99
C MET A 58 -5.83 5.22 22.11
N ALA A 59 -5.31 5.36 23.33
CA ALA A 59 -3.93 5.78 23.55
C ALA A 59 -2.92 4.74 23.00
N GLU A 60 -3.17 3.45 23.22
CA GLU A 60 -2.34 2.37 22.68
C GLU A 60 -2.33 2.35 21.14
N ARG A 61 -3.49 2.52 20.51
CA ARG A 61 -3.60 2.64 19.04
C ARG A 61 -2.78 3.81 18.51
N LYS A 62 -2.92 4.98 19.13
CA LYS A 62 -2.17 6.19 18.74
C LYS A 62 -0.66 5.98 18.91
N ASN A 63 -0.23 5.38 20.02
CA ASN A 63 1.18 5.11 20.26
C ASN A 63 1.75 4.09 19.27
N ALA A 64 0.99 3.05 18.93
CA ALA A 64 1.39 2.06 17.92
C ALA A 64 1.53 2.69 16.52
N GLU A 65 0.63 3.61 16.15
CA GLU A 65 0.69 4.34 14.90
C GLU A 65 1.92 5.26 14.84
N VAL A 66 2.18 6.02 15.90
CA VAL A 66 3.38 6.88 16.01
C VAL A 66 4.65 6.04 15.93
N ALA A 67 4.71 4.90 16.63
CA ALA A 67 5.86 4.00 16.58
C ALA A 67 6.09 3.44 15.17
N LYS A 68 5.03 3.09 14.45
CA LYS A 68 5.11 2.62 13.06
C LYS A 68 5.66 3.70 12.13
N VAL A 69 5.19 4.94 12.28
CA VAL A 69 5.67 6.08 11.47
C VAL A 69 7.13 6.39 11.79
N MET A 70 7.52 6.39 13.07
CA MET A 70 8.93 6.57 13.46
C MET A 70 9.83 5.47 12.90
N ALA A 71 9.42 4.20 13.01
CA ALA A 71 10.20 3.08 12.47
C ALA A 71 10.36 3.16 10.94
N ALA A 72 9.31 3.55 10.22
CA ALA A 72 9.36 3.77 8.77
C ALA A 72 10.31 4.92 8.41
N ASN A 73 10.25 6.03 9.15
CA ASN A 73 11.14 7.17 8.94
C ASN A 73 12.59 6.80 9.23
N MET A 74 12.89 6.09 10.33
CA MET A 74 14.25 5.63 10.64
C MET A 74 14.79 4.67 9.58
N SER A 75 13.95 3.76 9.07
CA SER A 75 14.32 2.88 7.96
C SER A 75 14.64 3.69 6.69
N SER A 76 13.79 4.67 6.35
CA SER A 76 14.01 5.55 5.20
C SER A 76 15.23 6.45 5.37
N GLU A 77 15.50 6.93 6.58
CA GLU A 77 16.69 7.72 6.89
C GLU A 77 17.95 6.86 6.76
N SER A 78 17.93 5.59 7.20
CA SER A 78 19.06 4.69 7.04
C SER A 78 19.39 4.40 5.56
N SER A 79 18.38 4.22 4.71
CA SER A 79 18.59 4.04 3.26
C SER A 79 19.07 5.34 2.61
N LEU A 80 18.46 6.47 2.96
CA LEU A 80 18.87 7.78 2.45
C LEU A 80 20.31 8.12 2.85
N VAL A 81 20.70 7.84 4.10
CA VAL A 81 22.07 8.07 4.60
C VAL A 81 23.08 7.19 3.85
N ALA A 82 22.72 5.93 3.56
CA ALA A 82 23.55 5.05 2.75
C ALA A 82 23.71 5.59 1.32
N ASP A 83 22.63 6.04 0.69
CA ASP A 83 22.66 6.63 -0.66
C ASP A 83 23.49 7.91 -0.70
N MET A 84 23.34 8.79 0.29
CA MET A 84 24.14 10.00 0.42
C MET A 84 25.63 9.68 0.57
N ARG A 85 25.98 8.67 1.35
CA ARG A 85 27.37 8.22 1.50
C ARG A 85 27.93 7.73 0.18
N GLN A 86 27.18 6.91 -0.56
CA GLN A 86 27.59 6.43 -1.87
C GLN A 86 27.81 7.58 -2.87
N GLN A 87 26.91 8.56 -2.89
CA GLN A 87 27.05 9.75 -3.74
C GLN A 87 28.31 10.56 -3.37
N GLN A 88 28.61 10.70 -2.07
CA GLN A 88 29.85 11.33 -1.64
C GLN A 88 31.10 10.56 -2.05
N GLU A 89 31.08 9.22 -1.98
CA GLU A 89 32.20 8.39 -2.42
C GLU A 89 32.42 8.51 -3.93
N ASP A 90 31.35 8.55 -4.72
CA ASP A 90 31.44 8.68 -6.17
C ASP A 90 31.91 10.07 -6.62
N THR A 91 31.48 11.13 -5.94
CA THR A 91 32.01 12.48 -6.18
C THR A 91 33.50 12.59 -5.82
N ARG A 92 33.95 11.93 -4.75
CA ARG A 92 35.39 11.86 -4.39
C ARG A 92 36.19 11.12 -5.46
N LYS A 93 35.71 9.97 -5.93
CA LYS A 93 36.34 9.21 -7.02
C LYS A 93 36.43 10.04 -8.31
N MET A 94 35.35 10.72 -8.69
CA MET A 94 35.33 11.61 -9.86
C MET A 94 36.41 12.70 -9.76
N ARG A 95 36.53 13.35 -8.59
CA ARG A 95 37.57 14.37 -8.36
C ARG A 95 38.98 13.78 -8.43
N ALA A 96 39.19 12.58 -7.87
CA ALA A 96 40.47 11.90 -7.95
C ALA A 96 40.85 11.56 -9.40
N LEU A 97 39.90 11.07 -10.21
CA LEU A 97 40.11 10.81 -11.64
C LEU A 97 40.47 12.08 -12.42
N MET A 98 39.79 13.21 -12.13
CA MET A 98 40.14 14.50 -12.74
C MET A 98 41.54 14.95 -12.34
N LEU A 99 41.93 14.79 -11.07
CA LEU A 99 43.26 15.17 -10.59
C LEU A 99 44.36 14.30 -11.23
N ASN A 100 44.08 13.02 -11.45
CA ASN A 100 44.99 12.08 -12.09
C ASN A 100 45.05 12.23 -13.62
N GLY A 101 44.27 13.14 -14.22
CA GLY A 101 44.25 13.39 -15.66
C GLY A 101 43.39 12.39 -16.48
N GLN A 102 42.66 11.49 -15.83
CA GLN A 102 41.73 10.55 -16.48
C GLN A 102 40.40 11.23 -16.79
N VAL A 103 40.44 12.18 -17.73
CA VAL A 103 39.31 13.05 -18.08
C VAL A 103 38.11 12.31 -18.68
N ASP A 104 38.32 11.25 -19.45
CA ASP A 104 37.21 10.51 -20.09
C ASP A 104 36.41 9.68 -19.07
N GLU A 105 37.09 9.02 -18.13
CA GLU A 105 36.46 8.29 -17.02
C GLU A 105 35.73 9.25 -16.08
N ALA A 106 36.33 10.41 -15.77
CA ALA A 106 35.69 11.45 -14.98
C ALA A 106 34.42 11.98 -15.66
N ARG A 107 34.44 12.20 -16.98
CA ARG A 107 33.25 12.62 -17.76
C ARG A 107 32.15 11.57 -17.76
N ALA A 108 32.50 10.29 -17.85
CA ALA A 108 31.52 9.21 -17.73
C ALA A 108 30.88 9.18 -16.34
N MET A 109 31.68 9.36 -15.28
CA MET A 109 31.20 9.50 -13.90
C MET A 109 30.31 10.72 -13.71
N ILE A 110 30.64 11.88 -14.30
CA ILE A 110 29.81 13.09 -14.25
C ILE A 110 28.44 12.84 -14.89
N LYS A 111 28.40 12.20 -16.07
CA LYS A 111 27.14 11.84 -16.73
C LYS A 111 26.29 10.93 -15.84
N ARG A 112 26.91 9.93 -15.19
CA ARG A 112 26.21 9.03 -14.27
C ARG A 112 25.69 9.74 -13.01
N LEU A 113 26.40 10.75 -12.52
CA LEU A 113 26.02 11.51 -11.31
C LEU A 113 25.01 12.62 -11.58
N ASP A 114 24.74 12.97 -12.84
CA ASP A 114 23.77 14.00 -13.20
C ASP A 114 22.34 13.50 -12.87
N PRO A 115 21.59 14.20 -12.00
CA PRO A 115 20.22 13.83 -11.65
C PRO A 115 19.25 13.75 -12.84
N ASN A 116 19.57 14.45 -13.93
CA ASN A 116 18.75 14.47 -15.15
C ASN A 116 19.19 13.43 -16.19
N HIS A 117 20.26 12.67 -15.92
CA HIS A 117 20.72 11.64 -16.83
C HIS A 117 19.84 10.40 -16.74
N VAL A 118 19.00 10.20 -17.75
CA VAL A 118 18.16 9.02 -17.87
C VAL A 118 18.93 7.92 -18.61
N THR A 119 19.01 6.73 -18.03
CA THR A 119 19.67 5.59 -18.69
C THR A 119 18.81 5.08 -19.84
N GLU A 120 19.42 4.44 -20.85
CA GLU A 120 18.67 3.87 -21.98
C GLU A 120 17.67 2.80 -21.52
N GLU A 121 18.00 2.06 -20.46
CA GLU A 121 17.12 1.08 -19.83
C GLU A 121 15.90 1.74 -19.20
N GLN A 122 16.07 2.87 -18.50
CA GLN A 122 14.97 3.65 -17.94
C GLN A 122 14.08 4.24 -19.05
N LEU A 123 14.69 4.74 -20.14
CA LEU A 123 13.93 5.21 -21.30
C LEU A 123 13.12 4.07 -21.94
N ARG A 124 13.71 2.87 -22.09
CA ARG A 124 13.02 1.67 -22.62
C ARG A 124 11.91 1.17 -21.69
N ALA A 125 12.08 1.25 -20.38
CA ALA A 125 11.06 0.86 -19.42
C ALA A 125 9.83 1.78 -19.48
N VAL A 126 10.04 3.08 -19.70
CA VAL A 126 8.95 4.06 -19.77
C VAL A 126 8.27 4.10 -21.14
N TRP A 127 9.04 3.97 -22.23
CA TRP A 127 8.54 4.17 -23.61
C TRP A 127 8.45 2.89 -24.46
N GLY A 128 8.88 1.74 -23.94
CA GLY A 128 8.99 0.50 -24.71
C GLY A 128 10.15 0.54 -25.73
N SER A 129 10.38 -0.58 -26.43
CA SER A 129 11.46 -0.73 -27.42
C SER A 129 11.33 0.18 -28.65
N GLY A 130 10.24 0.93 -28.78
CA GLY A 130 9.95 1.84 -29.88
C GLY A 130 10.12 3.30 -29.50
N GLY A 131 11.27 3.88 -29.88
CA GLY A 131 11.42 5.33 -30.10
C GLY A 131 11.22 6.23 -28.88
N GLY A 132 12.31 6.50 -28.16
CA GLY A 132 12.35 7.60 -27.19
C GLY A 132 12.07 8.97 -27.86
N PRO A 133 11.70 10.00 -27.07
CA PRO A 133 11.28 11.30 -27.59
C PRO A 133 12.35 11.90 -28.52
N ALA A 134 11.94 12.28 -29.73
CA ALA A 134 12.81 12.87 -30.73
C ALA A 134 13.58 14.07 -30.13
N LYS A 135 14.92 13.99 -30.15
CA LYS A 135 15.78 15.11 -29.73
C LYS A 135 15.43 16.32 -30.60
N LYS A 136 14.67 17.28 -30.06
CA LYS A 136 14.49 18.57 -30.70
C LYS A 136 15.85 19.24 -30.76
N ALA A 137 16.42 19.34 -31.95
CA ALA A 137 17.66 20.06 -32.19
C ALA A 137 17.49 21.49 -31.66
N ARG A 138 18.30 21.86 -30.65
CA ARG A 138 18.43 23.27 -30.27
C ARG A 138 19.09 23.98 -31.44
N LYS A 139 18.41 24.95 -32.03
CA LYS A 139 18.98 25.81 -33.08
C LYS A 139 20.19 26.57 -32.53
N PRO A 140 21.20 26.85 -33.38
CA PRO A 140 22.42 27.54 -33.00
C PRO A 140 22.16 28.93 -32.43
#